data_AF-A0A2Z3HCE4-F1
#
_entry.id   AF-A0A2Z3HCE4-F1
#
_cell.length_a   1.000
_cell.length_b   1.000
_cell.length_c   1.000
_cell.angle_alpha   90.00
_cell.angle_beta   90.00
_cell.angle_gamma   90.00
#
_symmetry.space_group_name_H-M   'P 1'
#
loop_
_entity.id
_entity.type
_entity.pdbx_description
1 polymer ?
#
loop_
_entity_poly.entity_id
_entity_poly.type
_entity_poly.pdbx_seq_one_letter_code
_entity_poly.pdbx_strand_id
1 'polypeptide(L)'
;MIRKDETDWREFQRRMDAFIATACACHMSDAKWRKLFRALGELRVGRMAWKFVRSDRILYQPPPPPQALLRSCLGDFGLTAGSPYREIDWVEVPNERAAGVAEGLATVGRFPVERLTTGLRIVGYTWPRAETASGPPQTHS
;
A
#
# COMPACT_ATOMS: atom_id res chain seq x y z
N MET A 1 0.49 16.59 30.64
CA MET A 1 0.33 15.12 30.56
C MET A 1 0.46 14.70 29.09
N ILE A 2 1.68 14.73 28.52
CA ILE A 2 1.98 14.54 27.07
C ILE A 2 3.27 13.70 26.94
N ARG A 3 3.35 12.53 27.57
CA ARG A 3 4.55 11.66 27.49
C ARG A 3 4.26 10.21 27.10
N LYS A 4 3.05 9.73 27.40
CA LYS A 4 2.67 8.34 27.11
C LYS A 4 2.38 8.13 25.62
N ASP A 5 1.58 9.03 25.04
CA ASP A 5 1.16 8.99 23.63
C ASP A 5 2.33 9.10 22.63
N GLU A 6 3.29 10.00 22.89
CA GLU A 6 4.45 10.16 22.00
C GLU A 6 5.42 8.97 22.08
N THR A 7 5.59 8.39 23.27
CA THR A 7 6.44 7.20 23.46
C THR A 7 5.81 5.98 22.80
N ASP A 8 4.48 5.82 22.97
CA ASP A 8 3.71 4.73 22.36
C ASP A 8 3.73 4.85 20.82
N TRP A 9 3.61 6.07 20.28
CA TRP A 9 3.72 6.33 18.85
C TRP A 9 5.13 6.03 18.30
N ARG A 10 6.19 6.47 18.99
CA ARG A 10 7.57 6.19 18.59
C ARG A 10 7.87 4.69 18.61
N GLU A 11 7.38 3.98 19.61
CA GLU A 11 7.53 2.51 19.68
C GLU A 11 6.73 1.81 18.58
N PHE A 12 5.51 2.27 18.29
CA PHE A 12 4.73 1.79 17.15
C PHE A 12 5.51 1.97 15.83
N GLN A 13 6.03 3.17 15.59
CA GLN A 13 6.83 3.47 14.40
C GLN A 13 8.11 2.62 14.33
N ARG A 14 8.81 2.43 15.45
CA ARG A 14 9.99 1.55 15.51
C ARG A 14 9.66 0.12 15.13
N ARG A 15 8.53 -0.42 15.63
CA ARG A 15 8.05 -1.78 15.28
C ARG A 15 7.60 -1.88 13.85
N MET A 16 7.02 -0.82 13.30
CA MET A 16 6.65 -0.74 11.88
C MET A 16 7.91 -0.78 11.01
N ASP A 17 8.91 0.04 11.34
CA ASP A 17 10.18 0.12 10.62
C ASP A 17 10.96 -1.19 10.67
N ALA A 18 11.02 -1.81 11.85
CA ALA A 18 11.62 -3.13 12.00
C ALA A 18 10.92 -4.19 11.15
N PHE A 19 9.59 -4.12 11.01
CA PHE A 19 8.83 -5.04 10.17
C PHE A 19 9.05 -4.77 8.68
N ILE A 20 8.99 -3.50 8.26
CA ILE A 20 9.27 -3.10 6.87
C ILE A 20 10.66 -3.55 6.43
N ALA A 21 11.64 -3.50 7.34
CA ALA A 21 13.00 -3.98 7.08
C ALA A 21 13.08 -5.49 6.80
N THR A 22 12.03 -6.27 7.09
CA THR A 22 11.96 -7.71 6.74
C THR A 22 11.47 -7.96 5.31
N ALA A 23 11.00 -6.94 4.59
CA ALA A 23 10.60 -7.07 3.19
C ALA A 23 11.79 -7.51 2.33
N CYS A 24 11.55 -8.45 1.41
CA CYS A 24 12.56 -8.87 0.42
C CYS A 24 12.85 -7.76 -0.59
N ALA A 25 11.88 -6.90 -0.87
CA ALA A 25 12.04 -5.75 -1.77
C ALA A 25 11.10 -4.60 -1.40
N CYS A 26 11.56 -3.37 -1.61
CA CYS A 26 10.77 -2.14 -1.57
C CYS A 26 10.72 -1.53 -2.98
N HIS A 27 9.53 -1.47 -3.58
CA HIS A 27 9.33 -1.06 -4.97
C HIS A 27 8.91 0.40 -5.12
N MET A 28 8.52 1.03 -4.02
CA MET A 28 7.85 2.32 -4.00
C MET A 28 8.49 3.27 -2.99
N SER A 29 9.09 4.34 -3.50
CA SER A 29 9.50 5.50 -2.70
C SER A 29 8.34 6.49 -2.53
N ASP A 30 8.45 7.42 -1.57
CA ASP A 30 7.47 8.50 -1.37
C ASP A 30 7.17 9.28 -2.66
N ALA A 31 8.21 9.57 -3.45
CA ALA A 31 8.06 10.27 -4.72
C ALA A 31 7.25 9.45 -5.74
N LYS A 32 7.45 8.13 -5.76
CA LYS A 32 6.74 7.21 -6.66
C LYS A 32 5.29 7.03 -6.22
N TRP A 33 5.02 6.96 -4.92
CA TRP A 33 3.66 6.97 -4.37
C TRP A 33 2.92 8.26 -4.73
N ARG A 34 3.53 9.43 -4.54
CA ARG A 34 2.93 10.70 -4.96
C ARG A 34 2.62 10.72 -6.46
N LYS A 35 3.54 10.24 -7.30
CA LYS A 35 3.35 10.18 -8.75
C LYS A 35 2.18 9.27 -9.12
N LEU A 36 2.10 8.09 -8.49
CA LEU A 36 0.98 7.17 -8.65
C LEU A 36 -0.34 7.85 -8.30
N PHE A 37 -0.46 8.44 -7.12
CA PHE A 37 -1.72 9.01 -6.66
C PHE A 37 -2.18 10.22 -7.48
N ARG A 38 -1.24 11.06 -7.97
CA ARG A 38 -1.58 12.12 -8.93
C ARG A 38 -2.17 11.55 -10.20
N ALA A 39 -1.53 10.55 -10.78
CA ALA A 39 -2.03 9.88 -11.99
C ALA A 39 -3.41 9.25 -11.78
N LEU A 40 -3.61 8.54 -10.66
CA LEU A 40 -4.91 7.94 -10.33
C LEU A 40 -6.01 9.01 -10.14
N GLY A 41 -5.67 10.17 -9.58
CA GLY A 41 -6.57 11.31 -9.46
C GLY A 41 -6.94 11.92 -10.82
N GLU A 42 -5.96 12.09 -11.72
CA GLU A 42 -6.17 12.58 -13.09
C GLU A 42 -7.04 11.63 -13.93
N LEU A 43 -6.83 10.32 -13.75
CA LEU A 43 -7.64 9.26 -14.35
C LEU A 43 -9.04 9.12 -13.72
N ARG A 44 -9.34 9.93 -12.70
CA ARG A 44 -10.61 9.92 -11.95
C ARG A 44 -10.99 8.52 -11.46
N VAL A 45 -9.99 7.79 -10.95
CA VAL A 45 -10.22 6.48 -10.33
C VAL A 45 -11.12 6.69 -9.11
N GLY A 46 -12.18 5.89 -9.02
CA GLY A 46 -13.12 5.92 -7.91
C GLY A 46 -12.53 5.30 -6.63
N ARG A 47 -13.40 4.71 -5.81
CA ARG A 47 -12.94 3.97 -4.63
C ARG A 47 -12.03 2.80 -5.04
N MET A 48 -10.92 2.67 -4.33
CA MET A 48 -9.96 1.59 -4.48
C MET A 48 -9.66 0.99 -3.10
N ALA A 49 -9.16 -0.23 -3.08
CA ALA A 49 -8.77 -0.90 -1.85
C ALA A 49 -7.36 -0.46 -1.44
N TRP A 50 -7.16 -0.27 -0.14
CA TRP A 50 -5.90 0.12 0.47
C TRP A 50 -5.55 -0.86 1.57
N LYS A 51 -4.35 -1.42 1.49
CA LYS A 51 -3.75 -2.21 2.55
C LYS A 51 -2.57 -1.46 3.12
N PHE A 52 -2.53 -1.41 4.44
CA PHE A 52 -1.38 -0.90 5.18
C PHE A 52 -0.58 -2.05 5.76
N VAL A 53 0.72 -1.83 5.88
CA VAL A 53 1.67 -2.77 6.46
C VAL A 53 1.21 -3.11 7.88
N ARG A 54 1.20 -4.42 8.21
CA ARG A 54 0.72 -4.97 9.50
C ARG A 54 -0.72 -4.63 9.91
N SER A 55 -1.55 -4.11 9.01
CA SER A 55 -2.97 -3.92 9.27
C SER A 55 -3.77 -5.03 8.61
N ASP A 56 -4.57 -5.80 9.35
CA ASP A 56 -5.45 -6.82 8.75
C ASP A 56 -6.65 -6.23 8.00
N ARG A 57 -6.86 -4.91 8.12
CA ARG A 57 -7.99 -4.21 7.51
C ARG A 57 -7.68 -3.75 6.09
N ILE A 58 -8.70 -3.84 5.23
CA ILE A 58 -8.71 -3.19 3.93
C ILE A 58 -9.60 -1.95 4.02
N LEU A 59 -9.04 -0.80 3.67
CA LEU A 59 -9.80 0.45 3.58
C LEU A 59 -10.24 0.69 2.14
N TYR A 60 -11.44 1.23 1.95
CA TYR A 60 -11.99 1.53 0.63
C TYR A 60 -12.20 3.04 0.49
N GLN A 61 -11.29 3.70 -0.23
CA GLN A 61 -11.30 5.15 -0.38
C GLN A 61 -10.73 5.55 -1.76
N PRO A 62 -11.10 6.73 -2.28
CA PRO A 62 -10.56 7.22 -3.55
C PRO A 62 -9.05 7.52 -3.45
N PRO A 63 -8.38 7.84 -4.56
CA PRO A 63 -7.06 8.48 -4.53
C PRO A 63 -7.09 9.78 -3.70
N PRO A 64 -6.02 10.08 -2.94
CA PRO A 64 -5.91 11.33 -2.22
C PRO A 64 -5.90 12.50 -3.20
N PRO A 65 -6.57 13.62 -2.86
CA PRO A 65 -6.53 14.80 -3.71
C PRO A 65 -5.12 15.44 -3.67
N PRO A 66 -4.74 16.25 -4.68
CA PRO A 66 -3.38 16.77 -4.81
C PRO A 66 -2.83 17.49 -3.56
N GLN A 67 -3.67 18.21 -2.83
CA GLN A 67 -3.32 18.92 -1.60
C GLN A 67 -3.01 18.00 -0.42
N ALA A 68 -3.50 16.77 -0.43
CA ALA A 68 -3.21 15.77 0.59
C ALA A 68 -1.90 15.00 0.31
N LEU A 69 -1.25 15.22 -0.84
CA LEU A 69 -0.01 14.55 -1.20
C LEU A 69 1.22 15.30 -0.67
N LEU A 70 1.44 15.24 0.64
CA LEU A 70 2.60 15.86 1.30
C LEU A 70 3.89 15.09 0.97
N ARG A 71 5.05 15.63 1.39
CA ARG A 71 6.37 15.14 1.00
C ARG A 71 6.67 13.69 1.39
N SER A 72 6.22 13.24 2.56
CA SER A 72 6.55 11.90 3.10
C SER A 72 5.35 11.14 3.67
N CYS A 73 4.17 11.77 3.69
CA CYS A 73 2.94 11.19 4.21
C CYS A 73 1.73 11.74 3.46
N LEU A 74 0.59 11.12 3.75
CA LEU A 74 -0.72 11.65 3.41
C LEU A 74 -1.05 12.78 4.41
N GLY A 75 -1.50 13.91 3.90
CA GLY A 75 -1.99 15.05 4.69
C GLY A 75 -3.34 14.74 5.31
N ASP A 76 -4.19 15.76 5.47
CA ASP A 76 -5.55 15.56 5.99
C ASP A 76 -6.42 14.85 4.94
N PHE A 77 -6.41 13.51 4.97
CA PHE A 77 -7.12 12.65 4.02
C PHE A 77 -7.72 11.41 4.68
N GLY A 78 -8.98 11.54 5.07
CA GLY A 78 -9.83 10.44 5.54
C GLY A 78 -9.21 9.65 6.69
N LEU A 79 -9.39 8.33 6.66
CA LEU A 79 -8.86 7.41 7.68
C LEU A 79 -7.34 7.19 7.59
N THR A 80 -6.69 7.82 6.62
CA THR A 80 -5.25 7.69 6.33
C THR A 80 -4.50 8.99 6.60
N ALA A 81 -5.13 9.94 7.28
CA ALA A 81 -4.53 11.22 7.57
C ALA A 81 -3.27 11.05 8.42
N GLY A 82 -2.16 11.66 7.99
CA GLY A 82 -0.86 11.56 8.65
C GLY A 82 -0.08 10.27 8.36
N SER A 83 -0.67 9.29 7.67
CA SER A 83 0.01 8.02 7.39
C SER A 83 1.20 8.21 6.42
N PRO A 84 2.42 7.78 6.79
CA PRO A 84 3.57 7.74 5.89
C PRO A 84 3.31 6.85 4.66
N TYR A 85 3.84 7.24 3.49
CA TYR A 85 3.67 6.41 2.28
C TYR A 85 4.31 5.03 2.42
N ARG A 86 5.42 4.94 3.16
CA ARG A 86 6.11 3.66 3.45
C ARG A 86 5.23 2.64 4.17
N GLU A 87 4.14 3.06 4.81
CA GLU A 87 3.21 2.16 5.49
C GLU A 87 2.14 1.59 4.56
N ILE A 88 2.08 2.03 3.30
CA ILE A 88 1.18 1.46 2.29
C ILE A 88 1.82 0.17 1.78
N ASP A 89 1.12 -0.94 1.97
CA ASP A 89 1.53 -2.25 1.47
C ASP A 89 1.13 -2.39 0.00
N TRP A 90 -0.13 -2.12 -0.32
CA TRP A 90 -0.60 -2.07 -1.69
C TRP A 90 -1.88 -1.25 -1.83
N VAL A 91 -2.16 -0.81 -3.05
CA VAL A 91 -3.46 -0.30 -3.45
C VAL A 91 -3.99 -1.11 -4.63
N GLU A 92 -5.29 -1.34 -4.67
CA GLU A 92 -5.92 -2.15 -5.72
C GLU A 92 -7.11 -1.43 -6.33
N VAL A 93 -7.01 -1.22 -7.64
CA VAL A 93 -8.07 -0.65 -8.47
C VAL A 93 -9.01 -1.76 -8.93
N PRO A 94 -10.33 -1.60 -8.79
CA PRO A 94 -11.31 -2.58 -9.26
C PRO A 94 -11.19 -2.90 -10.76
N ASN A 95 -11.52 -4.14 -11.13
CA ASN A 95 -11.34 -4.67 -12.48
C ASN A 95 -12.04 -3.82 -13.57
N GLU A 96 -13.17 -3.19 -13.27
CA GLU A 96 -13.92 -2.37 -14.25
C GLU A 96 -13.11 -1.18 -14.77
N ARG A 97 -12.05 -0.78 -14.04
CA ARG A 97 -11.14 0.31 -14.40
C ARG A 97 -9.71 -0.14 -14.65
N ALA A 98 -9.39 -1.42 -14.41
CA ALA A 98 -8.03 -1.94 -14.44
C ALA A 98 -7.33 -1.72 -15.78
N ALA A 99 -8.01 -1.92 -16.90
CA ALA A 99 -7.43 -1.74 -18.23
C ALA A 99 -7.03 -0.29 -18.50
N GLY A 100 -7.97 0.66 -18.38
CA GLY A 100 -7.70 2.07 -18.61
C GLY A 100 -6.69 2.66 -17.62
N VAL A 101 -6.69 2.18 -16.37
CA VAL A 101 -5.67 2.58 -15.38
C VAL A 101 -4.29 2.03 -15.75
N ALA A 102 -4.18 0.77 -16.17
CA ALA A 102 -2.90 0.20 -16.58
C ALA A 102 -2.28 0.98 -17.76
N GLU A 103 -3.11 1.32 -18.76
CA GLU A 103 -2.69 2.14 -19.91
C GLU A 103 -2.27 3.56 -19.47
N GLY A 104 -3.11 4.22 -18.67
CA GLY A 104 -2.82 5.57 -18.16
C GLY A 104 -1.52 5.61 -17.33
N LEU A 105 -1.32 4.64 -16.44
CA LEU A 105 -0.10 4.55 -15.63
C LEU A 105 1.15 4.32 -16.47
N ALA A 106 1.07 3.54 -17.56
CA ALA A 106 2.19 3.29 -18.47
C ALA A 106 2.74 4.58 -19.10
N THR A 107 1.90 5.61 -19.30
CA THR A 107 2.33 6.93 -19.81
C THR A 107 3.07 7.76 -18.76
N VAL A 108 2.78 7.52 -17.48
CA VAL A 108 3.33 8.29 -16.36
C VAL A 108 4.63 7.68 -15.85
N GLY A 109 4.75 6.34 -15.85
CA GLY A 109 5.98 5.67 -15.45
C GLY A 109 5.81 4.18 -15.20
N ARG A 110 6.89 3.55 -14.73
CA ARG A 110 6.88 2.12 -14.39
C ARG A 110 6.50 1.92 -12.93
N PHE A 111 5.36 1.28 -12.71
CA PHE A 111 4.86 0.89 -11.40
C PHE A 111 4.90 -0.63 -11.24
N PRO A 112 5.13 -1.13 -10.01
CA PRO A 112 5.08 -2.56 -9.69
C PRO A 112 3.62 -3.03 -9.68
N VAL A 113 3.14 -3.44 -10.86
CA VAL A 113 1.74 -3.76 -11.10
C VAL A 113 1.55 -5.27 -11.17
N GLU A 114 0.60 -5.78 -10.40
CA GLU A 114 0.12 -7.15 -10.42
C GLU A 114 -1.31 -7.18 -10.98
N ARG A 115 -1.56 -8.03 -11.96
CA ARG A 115 -2.90 -8.26 -12.50
C ARG A 115 -3.57 -9.38 -11.72
N LEU A 116 -4.74 -9.08 -11.15
CA LEU A 116 -5.57 -10.00 -10.40
C LEU A 116 -6.89 -10.20 -11.15
N THR A 117 -7.62 -11.26 -10.80
CA THR A 117 -9.00 -11.44 -11.29
C THR A 117 -9.94 -10.34 -10.77
N THR A 118 -9.63 -9.78 -9.60
CA THR A 118 -10.39 -8.70 -8.93
C THR A 118 -10.02 -7.31 -9.41
N GLY A 119 -8.88 -7.15 -10.11
CA GLY A 119 -8.46 -5.88 -10.67
C GLY A 119 -6.95 -5.71 -10.80
N LEU A 120 -6.49 -4.47 -10.60
CA LEU A 120 -5.11 -4.06 -10.78
C LEU A 120 -4.50 -3.66 -9.44
N ARG A 121 -3.53 -4.43 -8.95
CA ARG A 121 -2.84 -4.13 -7.69
C ARG A 121 -1.49 -3.48 -7.95
N ILE A 122 -1.21 -2.39 -7.23
CA ILE A 122 0.10 -1.74 -7.21
C ILE A 122 0.72 -1.99 -5.85
N VAL A 123 1.86 -2.67 -5.82
CA VAL A 123 2.49 -3.17 -4.59
C VAL A 123 3.65 -2.28 -4.12
N GLY A 124 3.70 -1.99 -2.84
CA GLY A 124 4.79 -1.30 -2.17
C GLY A 124 5.97 -2.22 -1.89
N TYR A 125 5.67 -3.46 -1.48
CA TYR A 125 6.66 -4.42 -0.99
C TYR A 125 6.47 -5.82 -1.56
N THR A 126 7.55 -6.58 -1.58
CA THR A 126 7.49 -8.04 -1.65
C THR A 126 7.92 -8.59 -0.30
N TRP A 127 7.02 -9.31 0.36
CA TRP A 127 7.29 -9.93 1.66
C TRP A 127 7.87 -11.34 1.46
N PRO A 128 8.70 -11.84 2.39
CA PRO A 128 9.12 -13.23 2.37
C PRO A 128 7.88 -14.11 2.41
N ARG A 129 7.82 -15.11 1.52
CA ARG A 129 6.77 -16.12 1.61
C ARG A 129 6.88 -16.76 2.98
N ALA A 130 5.78 -16.85 3.70
CA ALA A 130 5.71 -17.81 4.79
C ALA A 130 6.05 -19.16 4.17
N GLU A 131 7.15 -19.79 4.61
CA GLU A 131 7.39 -21.19 4.31
C GLU A 131 6.16 -21.93 4.81
N THR A 132 5.32 -22.37 3.88
CA THR A 132 4.31 -23.37 4.18
C THR A 132 5.07 -24.53 4.78
N ALA A 133 4.93 -24.75 6.08
CA ALA A 133 5.21 -26.01 6.72
C ALA A 133 4.30 -27.06 6.08
N SER A 134 4.71 -27.54 4.91
CA SER A 134 4.15 -28.73 4.29
C SER A 134 4.66 -29.90 5.11
N GLY A 135 3.96 -30.21 6.20
CA GLY A 135 4.10 -31.51 6.85
C GLY A 135 3.81 -32.61 5.82
N PRO A 136 4.55 -33.73 5.85
CA PRO A 136 4.29 -34.83 4.92
C PRO A 136 2.89 -35.42 5.18
N PRO A 137 2.24 -36.00 4.14
CA PRO A 137 0.93 -36.62 4.30
C PRO A 137 1.04 -37.80 5.26
N GLN A 138 0.27 -37.78 6.34
CA GLN A 138 0.07 -38.96 7.16
C GLN A 138 -0.82 -39.94 6.39
N THR A 139 -0.18 -40.90 5.71
CA THR A 139 -0.80 -42.17 5.36
C THR A 139 -0.97 -42.97 6.63
N HIS A 140 -2.21 -43.18 7.06
CA HIS A 140 -2.55 -44.33 7.88
C HIS A 140 -3.54 -45.21 7.12
N SER A 141 -3.04 -46.43 6.88
CA SER A 141 -3.72 -47.61 6.39
C SER A 141 -4.83 -48.08 7.32
#